data_AF-A0A1Q4ALP0-F1
#
_entry.id   AF-A0A1Q4ALP0-F1
#
_cell.length_a   1.000
_cell.length_b   1.000
_cell.length_c   1.000
_cell.angle_alpha   90.00
_cell.angle_beta   90.00
_cell.angle_gamma   90.00
#
_symmetry.space_group_name_H-M   'P 1'
#
loop_
_entity.id
_entity.type
_entity.pdbx_description
1 polymer ?
#
loop_
_entity_poly.entity_id
_entity_poly.type
_entity_poly.pdbx_seq_one_letter_code
_entity_poly.pdbx_strand_id
1 'polypeptide(L)'
;MGLALAHNDSVGAAPMLLADSVREANSRFQDVAVAEREGYAPIPCASGADGGAMGIHYVNAALIGDGPVDVAKPQAVMYEPTEDGTLELVAVEYITTKGPASLGGHLFNFTGAPNRYGLPAFYELHVWAWKRNPSGLFADMNPNVSCDAMTGH
;
A
#
# COMPACT_ATOMS: atom_id res chain seq x y z
N MET A 1 -1.59 44.69 -38.74
CA MET A 1 -0.32 44.04 -38.34
C MET A 1 -0.13 44.35 -36.86
N GLY A 2 -0.07 43.43 -35.91
CA GLY A 2 -0.10 41.97 -35.90
C GLY A 2 -0.50 41.50 -34.49
N LEU A 3 -0.86 40.23 -34.39
CA LEU A 3 -1.47 39.54 -33.25
C LEU A 3 -0.64 39.56 -31.95
N ALA A 4 -1.38 39.39 -30.85
CA ALA A 4 -0.94 39.19 -29.48
C ALA A 4 -0.07 37.93 -29.26
N LEU A 5 0.71 37.93 -28.17
CA LEU A 5 1.13 36.73 -27.45
C LEU A 5 0.96 36.96 -25.94
N ALA A 6 -0.16 36.47 -25.41
CA ALA A 6 -0.31 36.20 -23.99
C ALA A 6 0.49 34.92 -23.68
N HIS A 7 1.42 35.00 -22.74
CA HIS A 7 2.10 33.82 -22.21
C HIS A 7 1.16 33.15 -21.21
N ASN A 8 0.47 32.11 -21.67
CA ASN A 8 -0.29 31.22 -20.81
C ASN A 8 0.70 30.26 -20.14
N ASP A 9 1.27 30.69 -19.01
CA ASP A 9 1.99 29.80 -18.10
C ASP A 9 0.98 28.77 -17.59
N SER A 10 1.01 27.62 -18.24
CA SER A 10 0.36 26.42 -17.73
C SER A 10 1.12 26.09 -16.44
N VAL A 11 0.47 26.32 -15.30
CA VAL A 11 0.95 25.87 -13.99
C VAL A 11 1.15 24.36 -14.11
N GLY A 12 2.41 23.93 -14.31
CA GLY A 12 2.76 22.52 -14.29
C GLY A 12 2.35 21.97 -12.94
N ALA A 13 1.50 20.95 -12.93
CA ALA A 13 1.14 20.26 -11.70
C ALA A 13 2.43 19.88 -10.96
N ALA A 14 2.54 20.28 -9.69
CA ALA A 14 3.62 19.78 -8.84
C ALA A 14 3.59 18.24 -8.90
N PRO A 15 4.74 17.55 -8.85
CA PRO A 15 4.75 16.09 -8.83
C PRO A 15 3.85 15.62 -7.69
N MET A 16 2.79 14.86 -8.02
CA MET A 16 1.96 14.24 -7.00
C MET A 16 2.84 13.35 -6.13
N LEU A 17 2.65 13.41 -4.82
CA LEU A 17 3.32 12.48 -3.91
C LEU A 17 2.84 11.07 -4.25
N LEU A 18 3.72 10.06 -4.16
CA LEU A 18 3.34 8.67 -4.47
C LEU A 18 2.07 8.25 -3.72
N ALA A 19 1.91 8.67 -2.46
CA ALA A 19 0.70 8.41 -1.67
C ALA A 19 -0.58 8.98 -2.30
N ASP A 20 -0.52 10.14 -2.96
CA ASP A 20 -1.68 10.72 -3.64
C ASP A 20 -2.06 9.88 -4.85
N SER A 21 -1.08 9.49 -5.67
CA SER A 21 -1.30 8.61 -6.82
C SER A 21 -1.83 7.23 -6.41
N VAL A 22 -1.30 6.67 -5.32
CA VAL A 22 -1.78 5.42 -4.74
C VAL A 22 -3.24 5.56 -4.30
N ARG A 23 -3.56 6.61 -3.56
CA ARG A 23 -4.92 6.87 -3.07
C ARG A 23 -5.90 7.06 -4.22
N GLU A 24 -5.56 7.85 -5.23
CA GLU A 24 -6.42 8.07 -6.41
C GLU A 24 -6.67 6.76 -7.15
N ALA A 25 -5.62 5.98 -7.45
CA ALA A 25 -5.75 4.76 -8.24
C ALA A 25 -6.50 3.64 -7.50
N ASN A 26 -6.47 3.62 -6.16
CA ASN A 26 -6.90 2.48 -5.36
C ASN A 26 -8.08 2.75 -4.42
N SER A 27 -8.68 3.93 -4.44
CA SER A 27 -9.85 4.27 -3.58
C SER A 27 -11.03 3.29 -3.72
N ARG A 28 -11.14 2.57 -4.85
CA ARG A 28 -12.15 1.50 -5.03
C ARG A 28 -12.06 0.40 -3.95
N PHE A 29 -10.87 0.15 -3.41
CA PHE A 29 -10.66 -0.84 -2.34
C PHE A 29 -11.10 -0.35 -0.96
N GLN A 30 -11.64 0.87 -0.82
CA GLN A 30 -12.32 1.22 0.42
C GLN A 30 -13.54 0.31 0.68
N ASP A 31 -14.13 -0.26 -0.38
CA ASP A 31 -15.01 -1.41 -0.29
C ASP A 31 -14.19 -2.70 -0.38
N VAL A 32 -14.04 -3.40 0.75
CA VAL A 32 -13.29 -4.67 0.81
C VAL A 32 -13.82 -5.73 -0.16
N ALA A 33 -15.13 -5.70 -0.47
CA ALA A 33 -15.70 -6.63 -1.43
C ALA A 33 -15.16 -6.40 -2.86
N VAL A 34 -14.66 -5.20 -3.19
CA VAL A 34 -13.92 -4.97 -4.44
C VAL A 34 -12.60 -5.73 -4.43
N ALA A 35 -11.86 -5.71 -3.33
CA ALA A 35 -10.61 -6.46 -3.20
C ALA A 35 -10.84 -7.96 -3.36
N GLU A 36 -11.86 -8.50 -2.70
CA GLU A 36 -12.23 -9.91 -2.83
C GLU A 36 -12.61 -10.28 -4.27
N ARG A 37 -13.44 -9.45 -4.94
CA ARG A 37 -13.81 -9.66 -6.35
C ARG A 37 -12.63 -9.57 -7.30
N GLU A 38 -11.64 -8.74 -6.99
CA GLU A 38 -10.39 -8.63 -7.75
C GLU A 38 -9.36 -9.72 -7.39
N GLY A 39 -9.71 -10.67 -6.52
CA GLY A 39 -8.91 -11.86 -6.21
C GLY A 39 -7.93 -11.69 -5.05
N TYR A 40 -8.11 -10.67 -4.22
CA TYR A 40 -7.35 -10.49 -3.00
C TYR A 40 -7.97 -11.31 -1.85
N ALA A 41 -7.13 -11.99 -1.06
CA ALA A 41 -7.58 -12.81 0.07
C ALA A 41 -6.85 -12.42 1.37
N PRO A 42 -7.55 -12.44 2.53
CA PRO A 42 -6.97 -12.01 3.79
C PRO A 42 -5.91 -12.99 4.30
N ILE A 43 -4.85 -12.45 4.87
CA ILE A 43 -3.94 -13.16 5.78
C ILE A 43 -4.11 -12.61 7.20
N PRO A 44 -3.79 -13.41 8.25
CA PRO A 44 -3.91 -12.96 9.63
C PRO A 44 -3.19 -11.63 9.86
N CYS A 45 -3.77 -10.76 10.70
CA CYS A 45 -3.14 -9.47 10.97
C CYS A 45 -1.73 -9.62 11.54
N ALA A 46 -0.81 -8.81 11.01
CA ALA A 46 0.54 -8.68 11.53
C ALA A 46 0.63 -7.52 12.54
N SER A 47 0.53 -7.83 13.83
CA SER A 47 0.83 -6.89 14.92
C SER A 47 2.34 -6.79 15.17
N GLY A 48 2.82 -5.59 15.49
CA GLY A 48 4.21 -5.34 15.87
C GLY A 48 4.49 -5.81 17.30
N ALA A 49 5.68 -6.38 17.54
CA ALA A 49 6.10 -6.81 18.87
C ALA A 49 6.19 -5.65 19.89
N ASP A 50 6.47 -4.45 19.40
CA ASP A 50 6.59 -3.22 20.20
C ASP A 50 5.31 -2.35 20.14
N GLY A 51 4.20 -2.91 19.66
CA GLY A 51 2.93 -2.21 19.42
C GLY A 51 2.76 -1.72 17.97
N GLY A 52 1.56 -1.23 17.67
CA GLY A 52 1.14 -0.94 16.30
C GLY A 52 0.89 -2.20 15.47
N ALA A 53 0.48 -2.00 14.23
CA ALA A 53 0.26 -3.09 13.29
C ALA A 53 0.52 -2.64 11.85
N MET A 54 0.69 -3.64 10.98
CA MET A 54 0.57 -3.45 9.54
C MET A 54 -0.92 -3.44 9.15
N GLY A 55 -1.76 -4.15 9.90
CA GLY A 55 -3.16 -4.40 9.56
C GLY A 55 -3.37 -5.76 8.94
N ILE A 56 -4.60 -6.00 8.49
CA ILE A 56 -5.00 -7.22 7.77
C ILE A 56 -4.64 -7.01 6.30
N HIS A 57 -3.71 -7.81 5.78
CA HIS A 57 -3.38 -7.75 4.37
C HIS A 57 -4.36 -8.63 3.60
N TYR A 58 -4.99 -8.06 2.60
CA TYR A 58 -5.65 -8.79 1.55
C TYR A 58 -4.66 -8.84 0.39
N VAL A 59 -4.20 -10.05 0.05
CA VAL A 59 -3.10 -10.27 -0.90
C VAL A 59 -3.64 -10.89 -2.17
N ASN A 60 -3.21 -10.37 -3.32
CA ASN A 60 -3.43 -11.01 -4.62
C ASN A 60 -2.14 -11.69 -5.07
N ALA A 61 -2.02 -12.99 -4.79
CA ALA A 61 -0.83 -13.77 -5.09
C ALA A 61 -0.52 -13.84 -6.60
N ALA A 62 -1.51 -13.65 -7.48
CA ALA A 62 -1.30 -13.63 -8.93
C ALA A 62 -0.54 -12.39 -9.40
N LEU A 63 -0.47 -11.33 -8.57
CA LEU A 63 0.31 -10.13 -8.85
C LEU A 63 1.75 -10.21 -8.33
N ILE A 64 2.10 -11.24 -7.54
CA ILE A 64 3.45 -11.41 -6.98
C ILE A 64 4.30 -12.18 -7.99
N GLY A 65 5.34 -11.53 -8.51
CA GLY A 65 6.26 -12.14 -9.47
C GLY A 65 7.32 -11.16 -9.99
N ASP A 66 7.82 -11.44 -11.19
CA ASP A 66 8.87 -10.68 -11.87
C ASP A 66 8.33 -9.60 -12.84
N GLY A 67 7.00 -9.46 -12.91
CA GLY A 67 6.32 -8.44 -13.68
C GLY A 67 6.52 -7.02 -13.11
N PRO A 68 6.25 -5.97 -13.91
CA PRO A 68 6.37 -4.60 -13.44
C PRO A 68 5.38 -4.31 -12.31
N VAL A 69 5.82 -3.52 -11.34
CA VAL A 69 4.95 -3.01 -10.28
C VAL A 69 4.15 -1.83 -10.82
N ASP A 70 2.82 -1.93 -10.73
CA ASP A 70 1.86 -0.93 -11.19
C ASP A 70 1.16 -0.29 -9.99
N VAL A 71 1.16 1.04 -9.91
CA VAL A 71 0.51 1.83 -8.84
C VAL A 71 -0.97 1.47 -8.68
N ALA A 72 -1.68 1.08 -9.75
CA ALA A 72 -3.11 0.74 -9.69
C ALA A 72 -3.38 -0.72 -9.27
N LYS A 73 -2.32 -1.54 -9.15
CA LYS A 73 -2.40 -2.98 -8.88
C LYS A 73 -1.39 -3.38 -7.80
N PRO A 74 -1.58 -2.91 -6.56
CA PRO A 74 -0.74 -3.33 -5.44
C PRO A 74 -0.88 -4.84 -5.21
N GLN A 75 0.18 -5.49 -4.73
CA GLN A 75 0.15 -6.91 -4.40
C GLN A 75 -0.66 -7.18 -3.13
N ALA A 76 -0.72 -6.21 -2.21
CA ALA A 76 -1.64 -6.24 -1.09
C ALA A 76 -2.32 -4.89 -0.85
N VAL A 77 -3.55 -4.95 -0.36
CA VAL A 77 -4.26 -3.83 0.25
C VAL A 77 -4.48 -4.14 1.72
N MET A 78 -4.39 -3.12 2.57
CA MET A 78 -4.26 -3.30 4.01
C MET A 78 -5.41 -2.62 4.72
N TYR A 79 -6.10 -3.38 5.58
CA TYR A 79 -7.24 -2.89 6.34
C TYR A 79 -6.99 -2.91 7.83
N GLU A 80 -7.61 -1.97 8.52
CA GLU A 80 -7.75 -1.96 9.96
C GLU A 80 -9.17 -2.37 10.34
N PRO A 81 -9.33 -3.35 11.25
CA PRO A 81 -10.63 -3.70 11.80
C PRO A 81 -11.11 -2.61 12.75
N THR A 82 -12.37 -2.24 12.62
CA THR A 82 -13.06 -1.31 13.53
C THR A 82 -13.86 -2.08 14.58
N GLU A 83 -14.27 -1.40 15.65
CA GLU A 83 -15.07 -1.99 16.73
C GLU A 83 -16.45 -2.49 16.27
N ASP A 84 -16.99 -1.94 15.17
CA ASP A 84 -18.27 -2.35 14.59
C ASP A 84 -18.16 -3.54 13.61
N GLY A 85 -16.95 -4.11 13.46
CA GLY A 85 -16.69 -5.26 12.60
C GLY A 85 -16.50 -4.90 11.12
N THR A 86 -16.44 -3.61 10.78
CA THR A 86 -16.08 -3.18 9.43
C THR A 86 -14.56 -3.10 9.24
N LEU A 87 -14.14 -2.89 7.99
CA LEU A 87 -12.73 -2.82 7.60
C LEU A 87 -12.45 -1.47 6.95
N GLU A 88 -11.54 -0.70 7.53
CA GLU A 88 -11.09 0.57 6.96
C GLU A 88 -9.81 0.37 6.17
N LEU A 89 -9.77 0.81 4.91
CA LEU A 89 -8.56 0.79 4.10
C LEU A 89 -7.55 1.81 4.66
N VAL A 90 -6.35 1.34 5.02
CA VAL A 90 -5.32 2.18 5.66
C VAL A 90 -4.07 2.38 4.81
N ALA A 91 -3.70 1.38 4.00
CA ALA A 91 -2.49 1.37 3.18
C ALA A 91 -2.57 0.38 2.00
N VAL A 92 -1.56 0.41 1.14
CA VAL A 92 -1.25 -0.67 0.20
C VAL A 92 0.19 -1.12 0.38
N GLU A 93 0.50 -2.30 -0.11
CA GLU A 93 1.86 -2.84 -0.19
C GLU A 93 2.14 -3.34 -1.62
N TYR A 94 3.32 -2.97 -2.12
CA TYR A 94 3.85 -3.48 -3.37
C TYR A 94 4.92 -4.51 -3.09
N ILE A 95 4.86 -5.66 -3.75
CA ILE A 95 5.76 -6.80 -3.51
C ILE A 95 6.29 -7.32 -4.85
N THR A 96 7.58 -7.57 -4.94
CA THR A 96 8.19 -8.24 -6.10
C THR A 96 9.36 -9.13 -5.69
N THR A 97 9.58 -10.22 -6.43
CA THR A 97 10.73 -11.11 -6.25
C THR A 97 11.94 -10.67 -7.08
N LYS A 98 11.79 -9.62 -7.90
CA LYS A 98 12.85 -9.07 -8.75
C LYS A 98 13.31 -7.74 -8.22
N GLY A 99 14.62 -7.57 -8.08
CA GLY A 99 15.15 -6.28 -7.68
C GLY A 99 16.60 -6.01 -8.06
N PRO A 100 17.15 -4.85 -7.64
CA PRO A 100 16.47 -3.85 -6.80
C PRO A 100 15.23 -3.23 -7.48
N ALA A 101 14.22 -2.89 -6.68
CA ALA A 101 12.94 -2.36 -7.16
C ALA A 101 12.67 -0.95 -6.58
N SER A 102 11.90 -0.17 -7.32
CA SER A 102 11.44 1.14 -6.89
C SER A 102 10.12 1.52 -7.55
N LEU A 103 9.36 2.39 -6.88
CA LEU A 103 8.11 2.95 -7.40
C LEU A 103 8.07 4.44 -7.07
N GLY A 104 7.80 5.29 -8.06
CA GLY A 104 7.77 6.74 -7.86
C GLY A 104 9.08 7.34 -7.31
N GLY A 105 10.23 6.69 -7.55
CA GLY A 105 11.53 7.09 -7.01
C GLY A 105 11.83 6.60 -5.59
N HIS A 106 10.94 5.83 -4.97
CA HIS A 106 11.14 5.23 -3.65
C HIS A 106 11.63 3.78 -3.78
N LEU A 107 12.76 3.47 -3.14
CA LEU A 107 13.33 2.13 -3.12
C LEU A 107 12.49 1.20 -2.24
N PHE A 108 12.44 -0.06 -2.64
CA PHE A 108 11.77 -1.10 -1.88
C PHE A 108 12.72 -1.66 -0.81
N ASN A 109 12.19 -1.99 0.36
CA ASN A 109 12.90 -2.71 1.41
C ASN A 109 13.15 -4.15 0.96
N PHE A 110 14.35 -4.67 1.22
CA PHE A 110 14.70 -6.06 0.88
C PHE A 110 14.50 -6.98 2.09
N THR A 111 13.69 -8.02 1.90
CA THR A 111 13.50 -9.12 2.85
C THR A 111 14.19 -10.37 2.33
N GLY A 112 15.25 -10.81 3.02
CA GLY A 112 16.02 -12.00 2.67
C GLY A 112 15.30 -13.33 2.97
N ALA A 113 15.93 -14.44 2.60
CA ALA A 113 15.50 -15.79 2.99
C ALA A 113 16.58 -16.45 3.89
N PRO A 114 16.20 -17.18 4.95
CA PRO A 114 14.83 -17.37 5.43
C PRO A 114 14.27 -16.11 6.10
N ASN A 115 12.95 -15.93 6.07
CA ASN A 115 12.22 -14.86 6.76
C ASN A 115 11.03 -15.43 7.56
N ARG A 116 10.44 -14.58 8.41
CA ARG A 116 9.32 -14.94 9.28
C ARG A 116 8.06 -15.43 8.55
N TYR A 117 7.95 -15.13 7.26
CA TYR A 117 6.81 -15.49 6.43
C TYR A 117 7.00 -16.84 5.72
N GLY A 118 8.21 -17.43 5.77
CA GLY A 118 8.54 -18.66 5.05
C GLY A 118 8.57 -18.49 3.54
N LEU A 119 8.66 -17.25 3.04
CA LEU A 119 8.69 -16.94 1.61
C LEU A 119 10.14 -16.90 1.08
N PRO A 120 10.36 -17.08 -0.24
CA PRO A 120 11.62 -16.70 -0.88
C PRO A 120 11.96 -15.22 -0.62
N ALA A 121 13.18 -14.79 -0.90
CA ALA A 121 13.55 -13.38 -0.76
C ALA A 121 12.69 -12.48 -1.68
N PHE A 122 12.32 -11.31 -1.19
CA PHE A 122 11.47 -10.36 -1.92
C PHE A 122 11.80 -8.91 -1.56
N TYR A 123 11.24 -7.99 -2.34
CA TYR A 123 11.29 -6.56 -2.13
C TYR A 123 9.88 -6.05 -1.87
N GLU A 124 9.70 -5.21 -0.86
CA GLU A 124 8.41 -4.62 -0.49
C GLU A 124 8.45 -3.09 -0.37
N LEU A 125 7.31 -2.44 -0.58
CA LEU A 125 7.10 -1.04 -0.28
C LEU A 125 5.69 -0.83 0.26
N HIS A 126 5.60 -0.52 1.55
CA HIS A 126 4.40 -0.02 2.19
C HIS A 126 4.12 1.41 1.74
N VAL A 127 2.85 1.76 1.47
CA VAL A 127 2.43 3.14 1.23
C VAL A 127 1.18 3.45 2.05
N TRP A 128 1.37 4.21 3.13
CA TRP A 128 0.31 4.65 4.06
C TRP A 128 -0.51 5.81 3.46
N ALA A 129 -1.36 5.50 2.48
CA ALA A 129 -2.06 6.50 1.67
C ALA A 129 -3.38 7.03 2.29
N TRP A 130 -3.98 6.29 3.24
CA TRP A 130 -5.23 6.70 3.91
C TRP A 130 -5.02 7.03 5.39
N LYS A 131 -4.27 6.20 6.13
CA LYS A 131 -4.00 6.45 7.55
C LYS A 131 -2.62 7.05 7.77
N ARG A 132 -2.55 8.20 8.44
CA ARG A 132 -1.28 8.86 8.78
C ARG A 132 -0.39 7.93 9.62
N ASN A 133 0.86 7.75 9.20
CA ASN A 133 1.88 7.02 9.93
C ASN A 133 2.96 7.97 10.49
N PRO A 134 3.07 8.16 11.82
CA PRO A 134 4.09 9.01 12.43
C PRO A 134 5.51 8.43 12.31
N SER A 135 5.64 7.12 12.06
CA SER A 135 6.93 6.46 11.78
C SER A 135 7.42 6.69 10.35
N GLY A 136 6.56 7.23 9.48
CA GLY A 136 6.89 7.57 8.10
C GLY A 136 5.93 6.95 7.08
N LEU A 137 5.82 7.59 5.93
CA LEU A 137 4.87 7.19 4.86
C LEU A 137 5.12 5.78 4.29
N PHE A 138 6.34 5.26 4.43
CA PHE A 138 6.78 3.98 3.88
C PHE A 138 7.29 3.01 4.96
N ALA A 139 7.07 3.30 6.25
CA ALA A 139 7.49 2.41 7.33
C ALA A 139 6.63 1.15 7.36
N ASP A 140 7.20 -0.02 7.62
CA ASP A 140 6.46 -1.29 7.60
C ASP A 140 5.32 -1.32 8.62
N MET A 141 5.54 -0.74 9.81
CA MET A 141 4.57 -0.70 10.91
C MET A 141 3.99 0.70 11.09
N ASN A 142 2.72 0.78 11.52
CA ASN A 142 2.09 2.03 11.95
C ASN A 142 1.61 1.93 13.42
N PRO A 143 2.15 2.77 14.33
CA PRO A 143 1.74 2.75 15.74
C PRO A 143 0.30 3.21 15.97
N ASN A 144 -0.34 3.83 14.98
CA ASN A 144 -1.74 4.24 15.07
C ASN A 144 -2.72 3.16 14.61
N VAL A 145 -2.24 2.02 14.09
CA VAL A 145 -3.09 0.91 13.63
C VAL A 145 -3.13 -0.17 14.71
N SER A 146 -4.31 -0.72 14.99
CA SER A 146 -4.49 -1.87 15.87
C SER A 146 -5.25 -3.00 15.18
N CYS A 147 -5.02 -4.23 15.64
CA CYS A 147 -5.79 -5.40 15.27
C CYS A 147 -6.58 -6.01 16.42
N ASP A 148 -6.69 -5.29 17.54
CA ASP A 148 -7.40 -5.77 18.73
C ASP A 148 -8.89 -6.02 18.45
N ALA A 149 -9.49 -5.25 17.55
CA ALA A 149 -10.88 -5.42 17.13
C ALA A 149 -11.13 -6.74 16.35
N MET A 150 -10.10 -7.53 16.04
CA MET A 150 -10.27 -8.91 15.53
C MET A 150 -10.83 -9.89 16.59
N THR A 151 -10.80 -9.54 17.88
CA THR A 151 -11.39 -10.40 18.92
C THR A 151 -12.93 -10.27 18.91
N GLY A 152 -13.58 -10.92 17.96
CA GLY A 152 -15.04 -10.86 17.81
C GLY A 152 -15.72 -11.94 16.97
N HIS A 153 -15.00 -12.90 16.40
CA HIS A 153 -15.57 -13.98 15.58
C HIS A 153 -15.02 -15.36 15.95
#